data_AF-A0A0S2S929-F1
#
_entry.id   AF-A0A0S2S929-F1
#
_cell.length_a   1.000
_cell.length_b   1.000
_cell.length_c   1.000
_cell.angle_alpha   90.00
_cell.angle_beta   90.00
_cell.angle_gamma   90.00
#
_symmetry.space_group_name_H-M   'P 1'
#
loop_
_entity.id
_entity.type
_entity.pdbx_description
1 polymer ?
#
loop_
_entity_poly.entity_id
_entity_poly.type
_entity_poly.pdbx_seq_one_letter_code
_entity_poly.pdbx_strand_id
1 'polypeptide(L)'
;MKITMDMSELAYEIAKKVYSGRITRTEGKKEINKMTGMNEGSAQAFITIFLAMMNGEVYKRAFNNETNRFIFESIRRDFGKEYFIKALDAAQKHVNYYSTLDKGNLTGLQSIINEMK
;
A
#
# COMPACT_ATOMS: atom_id res chain seq x y z
N MET A 1 16.89 -0.18 1.72
CA MET A 1 16.87 1.24 1.29
C MET A 1 15.70 1.94 1.95
N LYS A 2 15.81 3.25 2.22
CA LYS A 2 14.68 4.08 2.65
C LYS A 2 13.80 4.38 1.45
N ILE A 3 12.49 4.18 1.58
CA ILE A 3 11.50 4.57 0.56
C ILE A 3 11.11 6.02 0.81
N THR A 4 11.20 6.88 -0.20
CA THR A 4 10.79 8.29 -0.13
C THR A 4 9.33 8.46 -0.54
N MET A 5 8.77 9.65 -0.31
CA MET A 5 7.42 9.96 -0.77
C MET A 5 7.32 9.95 -2.29
N ASP A 6 8.26 10.59 -3.01
CA ASP A 6 8.31 10.59 -4.48
C ASP A 6 8.31 9.17 -5.07
N MET A 7 9.05 8.24 -4.45
CA MET A 7 9.04 6.83 -4.85
C MET A 7 7.66 6.20 -4.66
N SER A 8 6.96 6.56 -3.58
CA SER A 8 5.61 6.05 -3.25
C SER A 8 4.56 6.59 -4.20
N GLU A 9 4.64 7.88 -4.57
CA GLU A 9 3.74 8.52 -5.52
C GLU A 9 3.85 7.89 -6.92
N LEU A 10 5.09 7.75 -7.43
CA LEU A 10 5.32 7.09 -8.71
C LEU A 10 4.94 5.60 -8.68
N ALA A 11 5.22 4.91 -7.57
CA ALA A 11 4.82 3.51 -7.42
C ALA A 11 3.30 3.33 -7.40
N TYR A 12 2.56 4.29 -6.84
CA TYR A 12 1.11 4.30 -6.83
C TYR A 12 0.52 4.42 -8.25
N GLU A 13 1.04 5.33 -9.07
CA GLU A 13 0.59 5.45 -10.47
C GLU A 13 0.82 4.16 -11.26
N ILE A 14 1.95 3.48 -11.04
CA ILE A 14 2.24 2.21 -11.71
C ILE A 14 1.36 1.08 -11.14
N ALA A 15 1.11 1.06 -9.83
CA ALA A 15 0.24 0.07 -9.20
C ALA A 15 -1.22 0.19 -9.70
N LYS A 16 -1.70 1.39 -10.02
CA LYS A 16 -3.01 1.58 -10.70
C LYS A 16 -3.04 0.95 -12.10
N LYS A 17 -1.95 1.04 -12.87
CA LYS A 17 -1.84 0.35 -14.18
C LYS A 17 -1.91 -1.17 -14.01
N VAL A 18 -1.29 -1.71 -12.96
CA VAL A 18 -1.36 -3.14 -12.63
C VAL A 18 -2.80 -3.52 -12.25
N TYR A 19 -3.45 -2.76 -11.37
CA TYR A 19 -4.81 -3.04 -10.91
C TYR A 19 -5.84 -3.02 -12.04
N SER A 20 -5.70 -2.09 -12.99
CA SER A 20 -6.55 -2.01 -14.19
C SER A 20 -6.22 -3.04 -15.27
N GLY A 21 -5.24 -3.92 -15.05
CA GLY A 21 -4.84 -4.96 -16.01
C GLY A 21 -4.07 -4.44 -17.23
N ARG A 22 -3.64 -3.17 -17.23
CA ARG A 22 -2.88 -2.58 -18.35
C ARG A 22 -1.46 -3.11 -18.45
N ILE A 23 -0.87 -3.49 -17.31
CA ILE A 23 0.44 -4.13 -17.21
C ILE A 23 0.40 -5.25 -16.17
N THR A 24 1.32 -6.20 -16.28
CA THR A 24 1.49 -7.28 -15.30
C THR A 24 2.20 -6.79 -14.03
N ARG A 25 2.12 -7.56 -12.94
CA ARG A 25 2.89 -7.30 -11.71
C ARG A 25 4.40 -7.31 -11.95
N THR A 26 4.87 -8.16 -12.87
CA THR A 26 6.28 -8.28 -13.23
C THR A 26 6.78 -7.05 -13.98
N GLU A 27 6.00 -6.53 -14.92
CA GLU A 27 6.32 -5.27 -15.60
C GLU A 27 6.25 -4.09 -14.63
N GLY A 28 5.20 -4.01 -13.82
CA GLY A 28 5.03 -2.94 -12.84
C GLY A 28 6.20 -2.82 -11.87
N LYS A 29 6.70 -3.93 -11.29
CA LYS A 29 7.84 -3.85 -10.37
C LYS A 29 9.14 -3.39 -11.06
N LYS A 30 9.34 -3.76 -12.34
CA LYS A 30 10.50 -3.32 -13.13
C LYS A 30 10.39 -1.84 -13.50
N GLU A 31 9.19 -1.38 -13.86
CA GLU A 31 8.92 0.03 -14.17
C GLU A 31 9.15 0.91 -12.92
N ILE A 32 8.64 0.49 -11.76
CA ILE A 32 8.89 1.19 -10.48
C ILE A 32 10.39 1.24 -10.20
N ASN A 33 11.10 0.11 -10.32
CA ASN A 33 12.54 0.08 -10.07
C ASN A 33 13.30 1.03 -11.00
N LYS A 34 13.01 1.00 -12.30
CA LYS A 34 13.64 1.85 -13.31
C LYS A 34 13.38 3.34 -13.06
N MET A 35 12.16 3.71 -12.69
CA MET A 35 11.76 5.12 -12.55
C MET A 35 12.16 5.75 -11.22
N THR A 36 12.25 4.94 -10.16
CA THR A 36 12.38 5.46 -8.78
C THR A 36 13.67 5.03 -8.09
N GLY A 37 14.37 4.03 -8.63
CA GLY A 37 15.48 3.36 -7.96
C GLY A 37 15.05 2.42 -6.82
N MET A 38 13.74 2.30 -6.54
CA MET A 38 13.22 1.35 -5.55
C MET A 38 13.59 -0.08 -5.93
N ASN A 39 14.25 -0.82 -5.06
CA ASN A 39 14.58 -2.23 -5.36
C ASN A 39 13.32 -3.05 -5.69
N GLU A 40 13.45 -4.05 -6.55
CA GLU A 40 12.31 -4.84 -7.04
C GLU A 40 11.49 -5.50 -5.92
N GLY A 41 12.12 -5.89 -4.80
CA GLY A 41 11.42 -6.50 -3.68
C GLY A 41 10.48 -5.53 -2.95
N SER A 42 10.91 -4.28 -2.79
CA SER A 42 10.09 -3.17 -2.28
C SER A 42 9.00 -2.81 -3.29
N ALA A 43 9.33 -2.73 -4.58
CA ALA A 43 8.36 -2.42 -5.63
C ALA A 43 7.26 -3.49 -5.73
N GLN A 44 7.64 -4.77 -5.66
CA GLN A 44 6.70 -5.88 -5.61
C GLN A 44 5.82 -5.85 -4.35
N ALA A 45 6.39 -5.48 -3.20
CA ALA A 45 5.60 -5.29 -1.98
C ALA A 45 4.59 -4.15 -2.14
N PHE A 46 4.98 -3.02 -2.76
CA PHE A 46 4.10 -1.90 -3.10
C PHE A 46 2.89 -2.35 -3.88
N ILE A 47 3.11 -2.99 -5.02
CA ILE A 47 2.02 -3.50 -5.86
C ILE A 47 1.15 -4.48 -5.07
N THR A 48 1.76 -5.39 -4.31
CA THR A 48 1.00 -6.40 -3.54
C THR A 48 0.09 -5.79 -2.49
N ILE A 49 0.59 -4.83 -1.72
CA ILE A 49 -0.17 -4.17 -0.65
C ILE A 49 -1.27 -3.31 -1.26
N PHE A 50 -0.98 -2.56 -2.32
CA PHE A 50 -1.99 -1.78 -3.02
C PHE A 50 -3.14 -2.66 -3.53
N LEU A 51 -2.85 -3.78 -4.21
CA LEU A 51 -3.87 -4.69 -4.69
C LEU A 51 -4.71 -5.29 -3.54
N ALA A 52 -4.06 -5.66 -2.43
CA ALA A 52 -4.76 -6.13 -1.24
C ALA A 52 -5.70 -5.06 -0.67
N MET A 53 -5.25 -3.79 -0.59
CA MET A 53 -6.09 -2.66 -0.17
C MET A 53 -7.30 -2.47 -1.09
N MET A 54 -7.12 -2.53 -2.41
CA MET A 54 -8.22 -2.40 -3.37
C MET A 54 -9.27 -3.51 -3.22
N ASN A 55 -8.87 -4.69 -2.73
CA ASN A 55 -9.74 -5.85 -2.50
C ASN A 55 -10.21 -6.01 -1.05
N GLY A 56 -9.72 -5.19 -0.11
CA GLY A 56 -9.99 -5.35 1.31
C GLY A 56 -9.33 -6.58 1.94
N GLU A 57 -8.23 -7.07 1.37
CA GLU A 57 -7.52 -8.28 1.77
C GLU A 57 -6.35 -8.00 2.71
N VAL A 58 -5.99 -8.99 3.55
CA VAL A 58 -4.84 -8.88 4.44
C VAL A 58 -3.53 -8.88 3.65
N TYR A 59 -2.60 -8.02 4.06
CA TYR A 59 -1.21 -8.04 3.59
C TYR A 59 -0.24 -8.24 4.76
N LYS A 60 0.98 -8.70 4.49
CA LYS A 60 1.95 -9.12 5.53
C LYS A 60 3.26 -8.32 5.54
N ARG A 61 3.40 -7.37 4.62
CA ARG A 61 4.51 -6.39 4.59
C ARG A 61 3.95 -5.00 4.88
N ALA A 62 4.76 -4.10 5.42
CA ALA A 62 4.30 -2.77 5.77
C ALA A 62 5.11 -1.69 5.05
N PHE A 63 4.45 -0.55 4.78
CA PHE A 63 5.14 0.72 4.53
C PHE A 63 5.25 1.52 5.82
N ASN A 64 6.00 2.62 5.75
CA ASN A 64 5.93 3.63 6.79
C ASN A 64 4.52 4.28 6.83
N ASN A 65 4.23 4.98 7.93
CA ASN A 65 2.94 5.59 8.17
C ASN A 65 2.59 6.70 7.15
N GLU A 66 3.60 7.42 6.65
CA GLU A 66 3.45 8.49 5.67
C GLU A 66 2.89 7.95 4.34
N THR A 67 3.49 6.87 3.82
CA THR A 67 3.03 6.19 2.61
C THR A 67 1.61 5.62 2.79
N ASN A 68 1.27 5.07 3.96
CA ASN A 68 -0.08 4.56 4.21
C ASN A 68 -1.12 5.69 4.10
N ARG A 69 -0.89 6.83 4.76
CA ARG A 69 -1.79 7.99 4.67
C ARG A 69 -1.95 8.47 3.24
N PHE A 70 -0.84 8.64 2.51
CA PHE A 70 -0.85 9.02 1.10
C PHE A 70 -1.70 8.06 0.25
N ILE A 71 -1.53 6.75 0.43
CA ILE A 71 -2.29 5.74 -0.33
C ILE A 71 -3.78 5.81 0.01
N PHE A 72 -4.16 5.92 1.29
CA PHE A 72 -5.56 6.02 1.69
C PHE A 72 -6.25 7.26 1.10
N GLU A 73 -5.60 8.43 1.19
CA GLU A 73 -6.11 9.67 0.62
C GLU A 73 -6.21 9.59 -0.91
N SER A 74 -5.21 9.01 -1.55
CA SER A 74 -5.20 8.84 -3.00
C SER A 74 -6.26 7.85 -3.48
N ILE A 75 -6.47 6.73 -2.77
CA ILE A 75 -7.54 5.77 -3.08
C ILE A 75 -8.92 6.44 -2.93
N ARG A 76 -9.14 7.20 -1.86
CA ARG A 76 -10.39 7.92 -1.64
C ARG A 76 -10.68 8.91 -2.77
N ARG A 77 -9.66 9.63 -3.21
CA ARG A 77 -9.75 10.61 -4.30
C ARG A 77 -9.99 9.95 -5.66
N ASP A 78 -9.24 8.90 -5.98
CA ASP A 78 -9.20 8.32 -7.32
C ASP A 78 -10.28 7.24 -7.56
N PHE A 79 -10.67 6.51 -6.52
CA PHE A 79 -11.61 5.38 -6.59
C PHE A 79 -12.87 5.56 -5.74
N GLY A 80 -12.91 6.57 -4.87
CA GLY A 80 -14.08 6.90 -4.07
C GLY A 80 -14.17 6.15 -2.73
N LYS A 81 -15.27 6.43 -2.01
CA LYS A 81 -15.46 6.02 -0.60
C LYS A 81 -15.46 4.50 -0.40
N GLU A 82 -16.03 3.74 -1.33
CA GLU A 82 -16.09 2.27 -1.20
C GLU A 82 -14.70 1.64 -1.15
N TYR A 83 -13.82 2.01 -2.07
CA TYR A 83 -12.44 1.50 -2.12
C TYR A 83 -11.59 2.02 -0.97
N PHE A 84 -11.85 3.24 -0.52
CA PHE A 84 -11.21 3.77 0.68
C PHE A 84 -11.54 2.94 1.92
N ILE A 85 -12.80 2.53 2.11
CA ILE A 85 -13.19 1.65 3.22
C ILE A 85 -12.47 0.29 3.10
N LYS A 86 -12.43 -0.31 1.89
CA LYS A 86 -11.67 -1.55 1.65
C LYS A 86 -10.20 -1.39 2.04
N ALA A 87 -9.57 -0.27 1.70
CA ALA A 87 -8.17 -0.02 2.04
C ALA A 87 -7.94 0.08 3.56
N LEU A 88 -8.83 0.77 4.29
CA LEU A 88 -8.77 0.84 5.75
C LEU A 88 -9.00 -0.54 6.39
N ASP A 89 -9.93 -1.34 5.86
CA ASP A 89 -10.19 -2.70 6.35
C ASP A 89 -9.01 -3.64 6.10
N ALA A 90 -8.37 -3.56 4.92
CA ALA A 90 -7.13 -4.29 4.62
C ALA A 90 -6.02 -3.92 5.60
N ALA A 91 -5.86 -2.62 5.90
CA ALA A 91 -4.88 -2.14 6.87
C ALA A 91 -5.20 -2.60 8.30
N GLN A 92 -6.47 -2.60 8.71
CA GLN A 92 -6.89 -3.15 10.00
C GLN A 92 -6.59 -4.65 10.10
N LYS A 93 -6.85 -5.42 9.04
CA LYS A 93 -6.49 -6.85 8.97
C LYS A 93 -4.97 -7.04 9.09
N HIS A 94 -4.17 -6.16 8.49
CA HIS A 94 -2.72 -6.18 8.66
C HIS A 94 -2.29 -5.90 10.11
N VAL A 95 -2.86 -4.88 10.76
CA VAL A 95 -2.60 -4.60 12.18
C VAL A 95 -2.93 -5.80 13.05
N ASN A 96 -4.10 -6.41 12.84
CA ASN A 96 -4.54 -7.60 13.59
C ASN A 96 -3.64 -8.81 13.33
N TYR A 97 -3.17 -9.01 12.09
CA TYR A 97 -2.21 -10.07 11.78
C TYR A 97 -0.86 -9.82 12.46
N TYR A 98 -0.39 -8.57 12.46
CA TYR A 98 0.92 -8.25 13.01
C TYR A 98 0.97 -8.42 14.54
N SER A 99 -0.13 -8.13 15.24
CA SER A 99 -0.22 -8.33 16.70
C SER A 99 -0.13 -9.81 17.12
N THR A 100 -0.35 -10.77 16.22
CA THR A 100 -0.16 -12.20 16.51
C THR A 100 1.30 -12.66 16.42
N LEU A 101 2.23 -11.81 15.95
CA LEU A 101 3.61 -12.21 15.66
C LEU A 101 4.59 -12.01 16.83
N ASP A 102 4.12 -11.57 17.99
CA ASP A 102 4.96 -11.19 19.15
C ASP A 102 6.06 -10.17 18.82
N LYS A 103 5.81 -9.32 17.82
CA LYS A 103 6.74 -8.29 17.30
C LYS A 103 6.32 -6.87 17.68
N GLY A 104 5.48 -6.75 18.70
CA GLY A 104 4.83 -5.51 19.09
C GLY A 104 3.60 -5.15 18.23
N ASN A 105 3.10 -3.94 18.43
CA ASN A 105 1.86 -3.45 17.80
C ASN A 105 2.15 -2.32 16.82
N LEU A 106 1.43 -2.30 15.70
CA LEU A 106 1.49 -1.22 14.70
C LEU A 106 0.64 -0.02 15.15
N THR A 107 0.93 0.52 16.33
CA THR A 107 0.12 1.58 16.99
C THR A 107 -0.03 2.82 16.13
N GLY A 108 1.02 3.23 15.41
CA GLY A 108 0.97 4.38 14.51
C GLY A 108 0.02 4.16 13.32
N LEU A 109 0.02 2.97 12.72
CA LEU A 109 -0.92 2.63 11.66
C LEU A 109 -2.36 2.54 12.21
N GLN A 110 -2.53 1.98 13.41
CA GLN A 110 -3.83 1.94 14.08
C GLN A 110 -4.39 3.35 14.34
N SER A 111 -3.56 4.31 14.76
CA SER A 111 -3.98 5.71 14.93
C SER A 111 -4.50 6.30 13.62
N ILE A 112 -3.76 6.12 12.54
CA ILE A 112 -4.15 6.60 11.20
C ILE A 112 -5.50 5.99 10.78
N ILE A 113 -5.68 4.69 10.97
CA ILE A 113 -6.96 4.02 10.65
C ILE A 113 -8.11 4.64 11.46
N ASN A 114 -7.91 4.88 12.75
CA ASN A 114 -8.94 5.45 13.62
C ASN A 114 -9.27 6.91 13.27
N GLU A 115 -8.27 7.71 12.90
CA GLU A 115 -8.45 9.12 12.48
C GLU A 115 -9.21 9.25 11.15
N MET A 116 -9.09 8.25 10.27
CA MET A 116 -9.59 8.32 8.90
C MET A 116 -10.96 7.63 8.69
N LYS A 117 -11.46 6.89 9.68
CA LYS A 117 -12.79 6.26 9.66
C LYS A 117 -13.91 7.28 9.90
#